data_AF-A0AAW8BJT3-F1
#
_entry.id   AF-A0AAW8BJT3-F1
#
_cell.length_a   1.000
_cell.length_b   1.000
_cell.length_c   1.000
_cell.angle_alpha   90.00
_cell.angle_beta   90.00
_cell.angle_gamma   90.00
#
_symmetry.space_group_name_H-M   'P 1'
#
loop_
_entity.id
_entity.type
_entity.pdbx_description
1 polymer ?
#
loop_
_entity_poly.entity_id
_entity_poly.type
_entity_poly.pdbx_seq_one_letter_code
_entity_poly.pdbx_strand_id
1 'polypeptide(L)'
;MLTPAIYRTTISHNRQVPAQHSFQYRSYSWYVDIDQLPAVPWWLRPFARFDAADHLAGTGAAADTSLRRRLEAFFAEHQTAMPDGRITALLQARVLGYVFNPLSIFWCHDRDGRLCHVVAEVHNTDGEGHAYLLPPADTPVLVSEQFYVSPLNPADGHYLVLAPSPEHEVDVMVSLLRQRRPTFTATLRGERLPATSGKLTALQVLSPLAPLAVAARLRAQGIRPRLRRVPAVAR
;
A
#
# COMPACT_ATOMS: atom_id res chain seq x y z
N MET A 1 -9.25 20.90 7.68
CA MET A 1 -7.93 20.37 7.32
C MET A 1 -7.80 18.98 7.94
N LEU A 2 -7.34 17.97 7.18
CA LEU A 2 -7.15 16.63 7.71
C LEU A 2 -5.90 16.64 8.61
N THR A 3 -6.03 16.24 9.87
CA THR A 3 -4.87 16.04 10.75
C THR A 3 -4.14 14.77 10.32
N PRO A 4 -2.84 14.85 9.96
CA PRO A 4 -2.04 13.67 9.67
C PRO A 4 -2.14 12.65 10.80
N ALA A 5 -2.18 11.38 10.44
CA ALA A 5 -2.31 10.29 11.40
C ALA A 5 -1.38 9.14 11.03
N ILE A 6 -1.14 8.28 12.02
CA ILE A 6 -0.41 7.02 11.83
C ILE A 6 -1.36 5.90 12.22
N TYR A 7 -1.51 4.92 11.35
CA TYR A 7 -2.11 3.65 11.71
C TYR A 7 -1.03 2.70 12.18
N ARG A 8 -1.21 2.12 13.37
CA ARG A 8 -0.38 1.00 13.81
C ARG A 8 -0.95 -0.26 13.19
N THR A 9 -0.33 -0.70 12.11
CA THR A 9 -0.89 -1.75 11.26
C THR A 9 -0.34 -3.13 11.61
N THR A 10 -1.19 -4.11 11.41
CA THR A 10 -0.89 -5.53 11.45
C THR A 10 -1.23 -6.07 10.08
N ILE A 11 -0.21 -6.60 9.41
CA ILE A 11 -0.33 -7.15 8.06
C ILE A 11 -0.26 -8.65 8.17
N SER A 12 -1.29 -9.33 7.66
CA SER A 12 -1.41 -10.78 7.65
C SER A 12 -1.51 -11.28 6.22
N HIS A 13 -0.74 -12.31 5.89
CA HIS A 13 -0.81 -13.03 4.63
C HIS A 13 -1.17 -14.47 4.94
N ASN A 14 -2.25 -14.96 4.34
CA ASN A 14 -2.69 -16.34 4.45
C ASN A 14 -2.76 -16.94 3.05
N ARG A 15 -1.83 -17.83 2.73
CA ARG A 15 -1.81 -18.61 1.49
C ARG A 15 -2.29 -20.02 1.80
N GLN A 16 -3.32 -20.49 1.09
CA GLN A 16 -3.87 -21.83 1.26
C GLN A 16 -3.33 -22.85 0.23
N VAL A 17 -2.90 -22.37 -0.96
CA VAL A 17 -2.46 -23.20 -2.09
C VAL A 17 -1.13 -22.69 -2.66
N PRO A 18 -0.16 -23.54 -3.03
CA PRO A 18 -0.15 -25.02 -2.98
C PRO A 18 0.19 -25.61 -1.61
N ALA A 19 0.71 -24.80 -0.69
CA ALA A 19 0.97 -25.19 0.70
C ALA A 19 0.42 -24.11 1.63
N GLN A 20 -0.15 -24.54 2.76
CA GLN A 20 -0.65 -23.61 3.78
C GLN A 20 0.52 -22.85 4.41
N HIS A 21 0.54 -21.54 4.20
CA HIS A 21 1.52 -20.66 4.81
C HIS A 21 0.82 -19.39 5.27
N SER A 22 0.85 -19.15 6.57
CA SER A 22 0.41 -17.89 7.16
C SER A 22 1.60 -17.16 7.76
N PHE A 23 1.65 -15.86 7.52
CA PHE A 23 2.64 -14.97 8.09
C PHE A 23 1.99 -13.65 8.49
N GLN A 24 2.31 -13.17 9.69
CA GLN A 24 1.80 -11.92 10.23
C GLN A 24 2.94 -11.09 10.79
N TYR A 25 2.89 -9.79 10.56
CA TYR A 25 3.85 -8.84 11.10
C TYR A 25 3.21 -7.51 11.44
N ARG A 26 3.83 -6.77 12.35
CA ARG A 26 3.42 -5.43 12.73
C ARG A 26 4.22 -4.41 11.93
N SER A 27 3.54 -3.35 11.51
CA SER A 27 4.11 -2.20 10.83
C SER A 27 3.41 -0.92 11.30
N TYR A 28 3.70 0.18 10.65
CA TYR A 28 2.90 1.39 10.73
C TYR A 28 2.76 1.99 9.33
N SER A 29 1.68 2.74 9.13
CA SER A 29 1.41 3.44 7.88
C SER A 29 0.96 4.86 8.19
N TRP A 30 1.40 5.82 7.39
CA TRP A 30 0.97 7.21 7.47
C TRP A 30 -0.32 7.39 6.71
N TYR A 31 -1.27 8.09 7.33
CA TYR A 31 -2.48 8.56 6.69
C TYR A 31 -2.43 10.07 6.55
N VAL A 32 -2.37 10.52 5.30
CA VAL A 32 -2.09 11.90 4.94
C VAL A 32 -3.00 12.36 3.81
N ASP A 33 -3.16 13.66 3.70
CA ASP A 33 -3.67 14.29 2.49
C ASP A 33 -2.49 14.47 1.53
N ILE A 34 -2.61 14.03 0.28
CA ILE A 34 -1.50 14.09 -0.68
C ILE A 34 -1.11 15.52 -1.07
N ASP A 35 -2.03 16.48 -0.94
CA ASP A 35 -1.77 17.90 -1.22
C ASP A 35 -1.22 18.63 0.01
N GLN A 36 -1.36 18.03 1.20
CA GLN A 36 -0.93 18.59 2.48
C GLN A 36 -0.09 17.59 3.26
N LEU A 37 0.99 17.11 2.61
CA LEU A 37 1.94 16.22 3.25
C LEU A 37 2.55 16.87 4.51
N PRO A 38 2.74 16.10 5.60
CA PRO A 38 3.22 16.66 6.86
C PRO A 38 4.65 17.20 6.72
N ALA A 39 4.85 18.44 7.11
CA ALA A 39 6.18 19.04 7.22
C ALA A 39 6.90 18.49 8.45
N VAL A 40 7.90 17.65 8.23
CA VAL A 40 8.74 17.13 9.32
C VAL A 40 9.92 18.08 9.61
N PRO A 41 10.29 18.28 10.89
CA PRO A 41 11.49 19.01 11.26
C PRO A 41 12.74 18.49 10.53
N TRP A 42 13.71 19.36 10.25
CA TRP A 42 14.89 19.02 9.43
C TRP A 42 15.68 17.81 9.94
N TRP A 43 15.76 17.62 11.26
CA TRP A 43 16.44 16.51 11.91
C TRP A 43 15.66 15.18 11.83
N LEU A 44 14.34 15.22 11.57
CA LEU A 44 13.50 14.06 11.28
C LEU A 44 13.39 13.74 9.79
N ARG A 45 13.86 14.62 8.88
CA ARG A 45 13.80 14.38 7.43
C ARG A 45 14.49 13.09 6.96
N PRO A 46 15.62 12.65 7.55
CA PRO A 46 16.21 11.36 7.19
C PRO A 46 15.29 10.18 7.53
N PHE A 47 14.28 10.38 8.35
CA PHE A 47 13.52 9.33 8.99
C PHE A 47 12.03 9.31 8.62
N ALA A 48 11.52 10.39 8.06
CA ALA A 48 10.15 10.51 7.61
C ALA A 48 10.10 11.45 6.40
N ARG A 49 10.46 10.94 5.23
CA ARG A 49 10.35 11.68 3.96
C ARG A 49 9.32 11.03 3.05
N PHE A 50 8.43 11.84 2.50
CA PHE A 50 7.49 11.45 1.46
C PHE A 50 8.07 11.91 0.13
N ASP A 51 8.19 10.98 -0.83
CA ASP A 51 8.69 11.29 -2.16
C ASP A 51 7.68 10.77 -3.19
N ALA A 52 7.26 11.63 -4.11
CA ALA A 52 6.28 11.25 -5.13
C ALA A 52 6.87 10.21 -6.09
N ALA A 53 8.19 10.18 -6.26
CA ALA A 53 8.88 9.19 -7.07
C ALA A 53 8.77 7.76 -6.53
N ASP A 54 8.37 7.56 -5.28
CA ASP A 54 8.14 6.24 -4.68
C ASP A 54 6.82 5.59 -5.12
N HIS A 55 6.01 6.31 -5.88
CA HIS A 55 4.64 5.95 -6.16
C HIS A 55 4.28 6.14 -7.64
N LEU A 56 3.43 5.25 -8.12
CA LEU A 56 2.87 5.24 -9.47
C LEU A 56 3.98 5.30 -10.53
N ALA A 57 5.03 4.51 -10.29
CA ALA A 57 6.16 4.41 -11.21
C ALA A 57 5.67 3.90 -12.58
N GLY A 58 6.22 4.44 -13.66
CA GLY A 58 5.84 4.06 -15.02
C GLY A 58 4.62 4.79 -15.57
N THR A 59 3.89 5.57 -14.76
CA THR A 59 2.97 6.57 -15.30
C THR A 59 3.77 7.59 -16.12
N GLY A 60 3.24 8.07 -17.25
CA GLY A 60 3.94 9.01 -18.15
C GLY A 60 4.35 10.36 -17.52
N ALA A 61 4.15 10.54 -16.21
CA ALA A 61 4.52 11.70 -15.45
C ALA A 61 6.06 11.77 -15.22
N ALA A 62 6.63 12.96 -15.38
CA ALA A 62 8.06 13.18 -15.12
C ALA A 62 8.43 12.88 -13.65
N ALA A 63 9.68 12.51 -13.42
CA ALA A 63 10.17 12.06 -12.10
C ALA A 63 9.90 13.09 -10.96
N ASP A 64 9.97 14.39 -11.26
CA ASP A 64 9.82 15.51 -10.32
C ASP A 64 8.38 16.06 -10.22
N THR A 65 7.38 15.22 -10.50
CA THR A 65 5.95 15.62 -10.43
C THR A 65 5.33 15.26 -9.09
N SER A 66 4.38 16.07 -8.63
CA SER A 66 3.64 15.81 -7.39
C SER A 66 2.82 14.51 -7.48
N LEU A 67 2.50 13.92 -6.31
CA LEU A 67 1.64 12.73 -6.23
C LEU A 67 0.31 12.93 -6.97
N ARG A 68 -0.28 14.12 -6.86
CA ARG A 68 -1.52 14.46 -7.57
C ARG A 68 -1.36 14.35 -9.08
N ARG A 69 -0.28 14.90 -9.66
CA ARG A 69 -0.05 14.80 -11.12
C ARG A 69 0.20 13.37 -11.59
N ARG A 70 0.84 12.56 -10.77
CA ARG A 70 1.03 11.12 -11.05
C ARG A 70 -0.30 10.38 -11.05
N LEU A 71 -1.18 10.70 -10.10
CA LEU A 71 -2.56 10.17 -10.10
C LEU A 71 -3.33 10.65 -11.32
N GLU A 72 -3.26 11.94 -11.68
CA GLU A 72 -3.91 12.45 -12.91
C GLU A 72 -3.47 11.67 -14.15
N ALA A 73 -2.16 11.41 -14.30
CA ALA A 73 -1.64 10.59 -15.39
C ALA A 73 -2.16 9.15 -15.33
N PHE A 74 -2.17 8.53 -14.15
CA PHE A 74 -2.71 7.19 -13.93
C PHE A 74 -4.19 7.09 -14.32
N PHE A 75 -5.03 8.06 -13.91
CA PHE A 75 -6.44 8.12 -14.27
C PHE A 75 -6.65 8.31 -15.78
N ALA A 76 -5.83 9.16 -16.42
CA ALA A 76 -5.86 9.37 -17.86
C ALA A 76 -5.50 8.09 -18.64
N GLU A 77 -4.49 7.32 -18.20
CA GLU A 77 -4.12 6.03 -18.77
C GLU A 77 -5.27 5.02 -18.70
N HIS A 78 -6.09 5.09 -17.64
CA HIS A 78 -7.29 4.25 -17.44
C HIS A 78 -8.56 4.84 -18.08
N GLN A 79 -8.44 5.91 -18.87
CA GLN A 79 -9.56 6.59 -19.54
C GLN A 79 -10.71 6.96 -18.59
N THR A 80 -10.36 7.25 -17.33
CA THR A 80 -11.31 7.55 -16.27
C THR A 80 -11.07 8.96 -15.74
N ALA A 81 -12.13 9.73 -15.51
CA ALA A 81 -11.99 11.06 -14.94
C ALA A 81 -11.55 10.96 -13.47
N MET A 82 -10.49 11.68 -13.10
CA MET A 82 -10.10 11.79 -11.70
C MET A 82 -11.13 12.63 -10.93
N PRO A 83 -11.56 12.21 -9.73
CA PRO A 83 -12.41 13.03 -8.87
C PRO A 83 -11.77 14.38 -8.51
N ASP A 84 -12.57 15.44 -8.57
CA ASP A 84 -12.15 16.83 -8.32
C ASP A 84 -11.97 17.19 -6.83
N GLY A 85 -12.01 16.22 -5.93
CA GLY A 85 -11.98 16.44 -4.49
C GLY A 85 -10.64 16.12 -3.83
N ARG A 86 -10.74 15.85 -2.53
CA ARG A 86 -9.60 15.48 -1.69
C ARG A 86 -9.11 14.09 -2.06
N ILE A 87 -7.80 13.89 -2.00
CA ILE A 87 -7.21 12.56 -2.10
C ILE A 87 -6.46 12.29 -0.81
N THR A 88 -6.90 11.28 -0.07
CA THR A 88 -6.21 10.81 1.14
C THR A 88 -5.43 9.54 0.81
N ALA A 89 -4.28 9.36 1.46
CA ALA A 89 -3.40 8.25 1.17
C ALA A 89 -2.93 7.55 2.45
N LEU A 90 -2.89 6.22 2.39
CA LEU A 90 -2.19 5.37 3.32
C LEU A 90 -0.90 4.89 2.67
N LEU A 91 0.24 5.33 3.20
CA LEU A 91 1.55 5.07 2.60
C LEU A 91 2.66 4.99 3.67
N GLN A 92 3.86 4.56 3.29
CA GLN A 92 5.02 4.58 4.17
C GLN A 92 5.97 5.72 3.83
N ALA A 93 6.56 6.32 4.86
CA ALA A 93 7.60 7.32 4.68
C ALA A 93 8.97 6.65 4.53
N ARG A 94 9.87 7.25 3.74
CA ARG A 94 11.28 6.85 3.67
C ARG A 94 11.96 7.00 5.01
N VAL A 95 12.73 5.98 5.37
CA VAL A 95 13.66 5.95 6.50
C VAL A 95 15.06 5.69 5.95
N LEU A 96 15.99 6.59 6.25
CA LEU A 96 17.38 6.62 5.80
C LEU A 96 17.52 6.40 4.28
N GLY A 97 16.63 7.04 3.51
CA GLY A 97 16.61 6.97 2.05
C GLY A 97 15.93 5.73 1.48
N TYR A 98 15.52 4.77 2.31
CA TYR A 98 14.84 3.55 1.90
C TYR A 98 13.36 3.58 2.27
N VAL A 99 12.49 3.15 1.35
CA VAL A 99 11.07 2.90 1.63
C VAL A 99 10.78 1.42 1.39
N PHE A 100 10.08 0.81 2.34
CA PHE A 100 9.47 -0.49 2.13
C PHE A 100 7.97 -0.31 2.09
N ASN A 101 7.39 -0.20 0.89
CA ASN A 101 5.97 0.11 0.75
C ASN A 101 5.19 -1.05 0.13
N PRO A 102 4.89 -2.12 0.89
CA PRO A 102 4.24 -3.30 0.34
C PRO A 102 2.85 -2.98 -0.23
N LEU A 103 2.18 -1.93 0.27
CA LEU A 103 0.87 -1.48 -0.17
C LEU A 103 0.70 0.03 0.11
N SER A 104 0.49 0.81 -0.94
CA SER A 104 -0.04 2.18 -0.88
C SER A 104 -1.52 2.17 -1.28
N ILE A 105 -2.34 2.97 -0.60
CA ILE A 105 -3.76 3.12 -0.97
C ILE A 105 -4.09 4.60 -1.05
N PHE A 106 -4.74 5.01 -2.12
CA PHE A 106 -5.22 6.37 -2.32
C PHE A 106 -6.74 6.35 -2.45
N TRP A 107 -7.43 7.02 -1.52
CA TRP A 107 -8.88 7.23 -1.59
C TRP A 107 -9.15 8.56 -2.26
N CYS A 108 -9.81 8.51 -3.42
CA CYS A 108 -10.13 9.67 -4.23
C CYS A 108 -11.59 10.04 -4.01
N HIS A 109 -11.80 11.24 -3.47
CA HIS A 109 -13.12 11.75 -3.10
C HIS A 109 -13.59 12.81 -4.09
N ASP A 110 -14.90 12.99 -4.23
CA ASP A 110 -15.47 14.16 -4.89
C ASP A 110 -15.43 15.42 -3.99
N ARG A 111 -15.99 16.53 -4.51
CA ARG A 111 -16.07 17.81 -3.77
C ARG A 111 -16.98 17.74 -2.56
N ASP A 112 -17.94 16.82 -2.56
CA ASP A 112 -18.88 16.58 -1.45
C ASP A 112 -18.28 15.63 -0.40
N GLY A 113 -17.08 15.09 -0.65
CA GLY A 113 -16.37 14.20 0.26
C GLY A 113 -16.80 12.74 0.16
N ARG A 114 -17.50 12.35 -0.92
CA ARG A 114 -17.89 10.96 -1.17
C ARG A 114 -16.75 10.22 -1.84
N LEU A 115 -16.52 8.97 -1.42
CA LEU A 115 -15.53 8.11 -2.06
C LEU A 115 -15.99 7.74 -3.48
N CYS A 116 -15.19 8.11 -4.48
CA CYS A 116 -15.48 7.83 -5.89
C CYS A 116 -14.59 6.70 -6.44
N HIS A 117 -13.32 6.68 -6.04
CA HIS A 117 -12.36 5.69 -6.52
C HIS A 117 -11.32 5.37 -5.45
N VAL A 118 -10.78 4.16 -5.51
CA VAL A 118 -9.61 3.76 -4.72
C VAL A 118 -8.50 3.38 -5.69
N VAL A 119 -7.31 3.92 -5.51
CA VAL A 119 -6.11 3.44 -6.21
C VAL A 119 -5.28 2.62 -5.23
N ALA A 120 -5.09 1.34 -5.52
CA ALA A 120 -4.28 0.46 -4.70
C ALA A 120 -2.98 0.15 -5.44
N GLU A 121 -1.85 0.48 -4.84
CA GLU A 121 -0.52 0.22 -5.39
C GLU A 121 0.19 -0.83 -4.55
N VAL A 122 0.59 -1.93 -5.18
CA VAL A 122 1.27 -3.04 -4.54
C VAL A 122 2.69 -3.14 -5.06
N HIS A 123 3.66 -3.22 -4.16
CA HIS A 123 5.06 -3.40 -4.51
C HIS A 123 5.55 -4.81 -4.19
N ASN A 124 6.20 -5.44 -5.16
CA ASN A 124 6.96 -6.67 -4.99
C ASN A 124 8.27 -6.38 -4.22
N THR A 125 8.75 -7.36 -3.46
CA THR A 125 10.11 -7.43 -2.90
C THR A 125 11.25 -7.20 -3.90
N ASP A 126 11.04 -7.49 -5.19
CA ASP A 126 12.02 -7.23 -6.25
C ASP A 126 12.01 -5.77 -6.75
N GLY A 127 11.12 -4.91 -6.22
CA GLY A 127 11.08 -3.47 -6.50
C GLY A 127 10.11 -3.03 -7.59
N GLU A 128 9.41 -3.96 -8.24
CA GLU A 128 8.35 -3.65 -9.19
C GLU A 128 7.06 -3.27 -8.46
N GLY A 129 6.46 -2.13 -8.83
CA GLY A 129 5.19 -1.64 -8.32
C GLY A 129 4.10 -1.74 -9.38
N HIS A 130 2.92 -2.18 -8.99
CA HIS A 130 1.73 -2.19 -9.85
C HIS A 130 0.58 -1.49 -9.15
N ALA A 131 -0.04 -0.54 -9.85
CA ALA A 131 -1.18 0.22 -9.35
C ALA A 131 -2.48 -0.20 -10.04
N TYR A 132 -3.56 -0.20 -9.27
CA TYR A 132 -4.89 -0.65 -9.68
C TYR A 132 -5.91 0.42 -9.41
N LEU A 133 -6.70 0.75 -10.44
CA LEU A 133 -7.86 1.60 -10.29
C LEU A 133 -9.08 0.75 -9.88
N LEU A 134 -9.68 1.09 -8.75
CA LEU A 134 -10.83 0.40 -8.18
C LEU A 134 -12.03 1.35 -8.10
N PRO A 135 -13.27 0.83 -8.23
CA PRO A 135 -14.46 1.57 -7.81
C PRO A 135 -14.44 1.78 -6.28
N PRO A 136 -15.41 2.53 -5.70
CA PRO A 136 -15.53 2.67 -4.26
C PRO A 136 -15.60 1.30 -3.59
N ALA A 137 -14.63 1.00 -2.72
CA ALA A 137 -14.45 -0.30 -2.11
C ALA A 137 -14.86 -0.31 -0.63
N ASP A 138 -15.92 0.45 -0.29
CA ASP A 138 -16.53 0.45 1.06
C ASP A 138 -17.19 -0.89 1.38
N THR A 139 -17.60 -1.62 0.33
CA THR A 139 -18.02 -3.01 0.40
C THR A 139 -17.07 -3.88 -0.43
N PRO A 140 -17.03 -5.21 -0.22
CA PRO A 140 -16.16 -6.08 -0.98
C PRO A 140 -16.50 -6.03 -2.48
N VAL A 141 -15.56 -5.57 -3.30
CA VAL A 141 -15.69 -5.48 -4.75
C VAL A 141 -14.93 -6.61 -5.41
N LEU A 142 -15.59 -7.30 -6.35
CA LEU A 142 -14.94 -8.28 -7.21
C LEU A 142 -14.29 -7.59 -8.40
N VAL A 143 -12.99 -7.75 -8.54
CA VAL A 143 -12.18 -7.21 -9.62
C VAL A 143 -11.68 -8.38 -10.46
N SER A 144 -12.14 -8.46 -11.71
CA SER A 144 -11.70 -9.46 -12.69
C SER A 144 -10.42 -9.01 -13.38
N GLU A 145 -9.47 -9.94 -13.51
CA GLU A 145 -8.30 -9.87 -14.41
C GLU A 145 -7.54 -8.54 -14.44
N GLN A 146 -6.49 -8.47 -13.62
CA GLN A 146 -5.19 -7.79 -13.89
C GLN A 146 -4.40 -7.47 -12.61
N PHE A 147 -4.77 -7.96 -11.41
CA PHE A 147 -3.92 -7.83 -10.22
C PHE A 147 -2.65 -8.71 -10.32
N TYR A 148 -1.58 -8.16 -10.89
CA TYR A 148 -0.22 -8.68 -10.82
C TYR A 148 0.47 -8.22 -9.53
N VAL A 149 0.22 -8.92 -8.42
CA VAL A 149 0.83 -8.59 -7.12
C VAL A 149 2.12 -9.35 -6.83
N SER A 150 2.46 -10.36 -7.64
CA SER A 150 3.70 -11.13 -7.52
C SER A 150 3.87 -12.11 -8.69
N PRO A 151 5.12 -12.38 -9.15
CA PRO A 151 5.43 -13.46 -10.10
C PRO A 151 5.06 -14.89 -9.62
N LEU A 152 4.59 -15.05 -8.38
CA LEU A 152 4.23 -16.34 -7.78
C LEU A 152 2.77 -16.76 -7.98
N ASN A 153 1.92 -15.93 -8.59
CA ASN A 153 0.52 -16.28 -8.90
C ASN A 153 0.23 -16.06 -10.40
N PRO A 154 -0.03 -17.11 -11.20
CA PRO A 154 -0.41 -16.95 -12.60
C PRO A 154 -1.74 -16.19 -12.73
N ALA A 155 -1.95 -15.54 -13.88
CA ALA A 155 -3.00 -14.56 -14.16
C ALA A 155 -4.47 -15.02 -14.00
N ASP A 156 -4.72 -16.31 -13.71
CA ASP A 156 -6.06 -16.84 -13.54
C ASP A 156 -6.60 -16.65 -12.12
N GLY A 157 -7.60 -15.79 -11.96
CA GLY A 157 -8.40 -15.64 -10.75
C GLY A 157 -9.10 -14.29 -10.63
N HIS A 158 -10.07 -14.22 -9.72
CA HIS A 158 -10.73 -12.95 -9.37
C HIS A 158 -10.16 -12.44 -8.05
N TYR A 159 -9.99 -11.13 -7.93
CA TYR A 159 -9.60 -10.50 -6.68
C TYR A 159 -10.81 -9.88 -6.01
N LEU A 160 -11.04 -10.22 -4.73
CA LEU A 160 -12.00 -9.55 -3.88
C LEU A 160 -11.26 -8.50 -3.05
N VAL A 161 -11.57 -7.23 -3.27
CA VAL A 161 -10.92 -6.10 -2.60
C VAL A 161 -11.93 -5.38 -1.72
N LEU A 162 -11.54 -5.11 -0.48
CA LEU A 162 -12.25 -4.26 0.47
C LEU A 162 -11.25 -3.21 0.95
N ALA A 163 -11.57 -1.93 0.74
CA ALA A 163 -10.73 -0.81 1.15
C ALA A 163 -11.61 0.41 1.50
N PRO A 164 -12.42 0.31 2.56
CA PRO A 164 -13.24 1.42 3.03
C PRO A 164 -12.39 2.62 3.37
N SER A 165 -12.97 3.82 3.24
CA SER A 165 -12.31 5.05 3.71
C SER A 165 -11.97 4.93 5.20
N PRO A 166 -10.71 5.15 5.61
CA PRO A 166 -10.30 4.88 6.98
C PRO A 166 -10.72 6.02 7.92
N GLU A 167 -11.22 5.64 9.10
CA GLU A 167 -11.63 6.57 10.15
C GLU A 167 -10.87 6.28 11.44
N HIS A 168 -11.51 5.66 12.44
CA HIS A 168 -10.86 5.26 13.69
C HIS A 168 -9.94 4.05 13.47
N GLU A 169 -10.28 3.22 12.51
CA GLU A 169 -9.54 2.03 12.12
C GLU A 169 -9.36 2.01 10.60
N VAL A 170 -8.35 1.26 10.17
CA VAL A 170 -8.18 0.85 8.78
C VAL A 170 -8.35 -0.66 8.72
N ASP A 171 -9.20 -1.15 7.80
CA ASP A 171 -9.33 -2.57 7.47
C ASP A 171 -9.33 -2.72 5.96
N VAL A 172 -8.20 -3.14 5.42
CA VAL A 172 -8.04 -3.39 3.99
C VAL A 172 -7.83 -4.88 3.79
N MET A 173 -8.55 -5.46 2.85
CA MET A 173 -8.45 -6.87 2.50
C MET A 173 -8.32 -7.01 0.99
N VAL A 174 -7.38 -7.85 0.57
CA VAL A 174 -7.24 -8.30 -0.82
C VAL A 174 -7.21 -9.83 -0.80
N SER A 175 -8.18 -10.46 -1.45
CA SER A 175 -8.30 -11.92 -1.50
C SER A 175 -8.34 -12.43 -2.93
N LEU A 176 -7.42 -13.32 -3.28
CA LEU A 176 -7.41 -14.02 -4.57
C LEU A 176 -8.33 -15.24 -4.50
N LEU A 177 -9.37 -15.22 -5.31
CA LEU A 177 -10.32 -16.30 -5.50
C LEU A 177 -9.95 -17.10 -6.75
N ARG A 178 -9.75 -18.42 -6.59
CA ARG A 178 -9.68 -19.38 -7.71
C ARG A 178 -10.79 -20.40 -7.54
N GLN A 179 -11.53 -20.70 -8.60
CA GLN A 179 -12.68 -21.63 -8.56
C GLN A 179 -13.65 -21.31 -7.40
N ARG A 180 -13.90 -20.02 -7.15
CA ARG A 180 -14.73 -19.50 -6.03
C ARG A 180 -14.24 -19.86 -4.62
N ARG A 181 -12.97 -20.22 -4.45
CA ARG A 181 -12.34 -20.46 -3.15
C ARG A 181 -11.19 -19.47 -2.91
N PRO A 182 -11.05 -18.92 -1.69
CA PRO A 182 -9.92 -18.05 -1.36
C PRO A 182 -8.64 -18.88 -1.34
N THR A 183 -7.72 -18.56 -2.24
CA THR A 183 -6.41 -19.23 -2.32
C THR A 183 -5.31 -18.43 -1.62
N PHE A 184 -5.48 -17.12 -1.56
CA PHE A 184 -4.60 -16.20 -0.87
C PHE A 184 -5.39 -15.02 -0.34
N THR A 185 -5.13 -14.60 0.89
CA THR A 185 -5.76 -13.43 1.50
C THR A 185 -4.69 -12.61 2.21
N ALA A 186 -4.60 -11.34 1.86
CA ALA A 186 -3.80 -10.34 2.52
C ALA A 186 -4.72 -9.36 3.26
N THR A 187 -4.44 -9.09 4.52
CA THR A 187 -5.16 -8.07 5.30
C THR A 187 -4.19 -7.07 5.91
N LEU A 188 -4.59 -5.81 5.94
CA LEU A 188 -3.93 -4.73 6.65
C LEU A 188 -4.95 -4.11 7.60
N ARG A 189 -4.72 -4.28 8.90
CA ARG A 189 -5.60 -3.78 9.96
C ARG A 189 -4.87 -2.92 10.94
N GLY A 190 -5.44 -1.82 11.39
CA GLY A 190 -4.79 -0.99 12.40
C GLY A 190 -5.67 0.11 12.98
N GLU A 191 -5.25 0.61 14.13
CA GLU A 191 -5.91 1.70 14.85
C GLU A 191 -5.24 3.03 14.53
N ARG A 192 -6.05 4.09 14.42
CA ARG A 192 -5.58 5.45 14.15
C ARG A 192 -4.95 6.05 15.39
N LEU A 193 -3.73 6.55 15.23
CA LEU A 193 -3.02 7.36 16.20
C LEU A 193 -2.80 8.77 15.64
N PRO A 194 -3.10 9.83 16.39
CA PRO A 194 -2.82 11.19 15.93
C PRO A 194 -1.30 11.37 15.79
N ALA A 195 -0.86 11.94 14.66
CA ALA A 195 0.55 12.22 14.38
C ALA A 195 0.99 13.51 15.10
N THR A 196 1.00 13.50 16.44
CA THR A 196 1.56 14.61 17.21
C THR A 196 3.07 14.54 17.23
N SER A 197 3.75 15.69 17.22
CA SER A 197 5.22 15.81 17.22
C SER A 197 5.90 14.95 18.29
N GLY A 198 5.32 14.85 19.50
CA GLY A 198 5.82 13.99 20.58
C GLY A 198 5.72 12.49 20.28
N LYS A 199 4.59 12.02 19.73
CA LYS A 199 4.40 10.61 19.37
C LYS A 199 5.22 10.22 18.13
N LEU A 200 5.38 11.14 17.18
CA LEU A 200 6.26 10.98 16.02
C LEU A 200 7.72 10.83 16.44
N THR A 201 8.18 11.68 17.36
CA THR A 201 9.53 11.57 17.92
C THR A 201 9.71 10.25 18.66
N ALA A 202 8.75 9.84 19.48
CA ALA A 202 8.80 8.56 20.20
C ALA A 202 8.84 7.35 19.24
N LEU A 203 7.99 7.31 18.21
CA LEU A 203 7.99 6.24 17.21
C LEU A 203 9.32 6.17 16.45
N GLN A 204 9.88 7.34 16.12
CA GLN A 204 11.13 7.42 15.37
C GLN A 204 12.36 7.13 16.23
N VAL A 205 12.34 7.45 17.52
CA VAL A 205 13.43 7.14 18.47
C VAL A 205 13.38 5.67 18.92
N LEU A 206 12.19 5.11 19.15
CA LEU A 206 12.03 3.74 19.63
C LEU A 206 12.17 2.69 18.52
N SER A 207 11.94 3.05 17.26
CA SER A 207 12.01 2.10 16.15
C SER A 207 12.36 2.75 14.81
N PRO A 208 13.48 3.49 14.72
CA PRO A 208 13.89 4.13 13.46
C PRO A 208 14.11 3.11 12.35
N LEU A 209 14.59 1.91 12.70
CA LEU A 209 14.90 0.85 11.75
C LEU A 209 13.77 -0.16 11.57
N ALA A 210 12.58 0.04 12.16
CA ALA A 210 11.51 -0.97 12.07
C ALA A 210 11.08 -1.27 10.62
N PRO A 211 10.90 -0.28 9.71
CA PRO A 211 10.62 -0.58 8.31
C PRO A 211 11.77 -1.32 7.62
N LEU A 212 13.02 -0.96 7.93
CA LEU A 212 14.23 -1.64 7.43
C LEU A 212 14.33 -3.09 7.95
N ALA A 213 13.99 -3.33 9.21
CA ALA A 213 13.99 -4.65 9.84
C ALA A 213 12.87 -5.53 9.28
N VAL A 214 11.68 -4.97 9.05
CA VAL A 214 10.56 -5.65 8.37
C VAL A 214 10.96 -6.00 6.94
N ALA A 215 11.53 -5.06 6.19
CA ALA A 215 12.02 -5.30 4.83
C ALA A 215 13.12 -6.38 4.79
N ALA A 216 14.10 -6.32 5.71
CA ALA A 216 15.15 -7.33 5.83
C ALA A 216 14.57 -8.71 6.17
N ARG A 217 13.57 -8.76 7.06
CA ARG A 217 12.88 -10.01 7.43
C ARG A 217 12.06 -10.58 6.27
N LEU A 218 11.37 -9.73 5.51
CA LEU A 218 10.63 -10.13 4.32
C LEU A 218 11.55 -10.57 3.19
N ARG A 219 12.67 -9.89 2.96
CA ARG A 219 13.72 -10.35 2.04
C ARG A 219 14.31 -11.69 2.48
N ALA A 220 14.63 -11.85 3.76
CA ALA A 220 15.11 -13.14 4.29
C ALA A 220 14.07 -14.26 4.14
N GLN A 221 12.78 -13.94 4.25
CA GLN A 221 11.67 -14.87 4.02
C GLN A 221 11.39 -15.15 2.54
N GLY A 222 11.66 -14.22 1.63
CA GLY A 222 11.59 -14.41 0.17
C GLY A 222 12.79 -15.16 -0.41
N ILE A 223 13.97 -15.05 0.23
CA ILE A 223 15.18 -15.79 -0.15
C ILE A 223 15.16 -17.23 0.39
N ARG A 224 14.53 -17.49 1.55
CA ARG A 224 14.42 -18.85 2.13
C ARG A 224 13.77 -19.89 1.19
N PRO A 225 12.72 -19.57 0.42
CA PRO A 225 12.17 -20.45 -0.62
C PRO A 225 13.14 -20.67 -1.79
N ARG A 226 13.91 -19.64 -2.20
CA ARG A 226 14.94 -19.76 -3.26
C ARG A 226 16.05 -20.75 -2.86
N LEU A 227 16.37 -20.85 -1.56
CA LEU A 227 17.31 -21.84 -1.02
C LEU A 227 16.70 -23.23 -0.77
N ARG A 228 15.36 -23.36 -0.74
CA ARG A 228 14.65 -24.64 -0.49
C ARG A 228 14.16 -25.36 -1.75
N ARG A 229 14.61 -24.98 -2.96
CA ARG A 229 14.23 -25.63 -4.23
C ARG A 229 12.71 -25.87 -4.34
N VAL A 230 11.90 -24.85 -4.06
CA VAL A 230 10.52 -24.86 -4.55
C VAL A 230 10.62 -24.55 -6.05
N PRO A 231 10.23 -25.46 -6.96
CA PRO A 231 10.40 -25.23 -8.38
C PRO A 231 9.59 -24.00 -8.78
N ALA A 232 10.27 -23.04 -9.42
CA ALA A 232 9.60 -21.98 -10.15
C ALA A 232 8.72 -22.65 -11.22
N VAL A 233 7.44 -22.32 -11.24
CA VAL A 233 6.56 -22.74 -12.33
C VAL A 233 7.10 -22.09 -13.61
N ALA A 234 7.36 -22.93 -14.61
CA ALA A 234 7.95 -22.51 -15.87
C ALA A 234 7.01 -21.56 -16.65
N ARG A 235 7.65 -20.69 -17.44
CA ARG A 235 7.11 -19.60 -18.28
C ARG A 235 5.84 -19.92 -19.04
#